data_AF-A0A920U1B8-F1
#
_entry.id   AF-A0A920U1B8-F1
#
_cell.length_a   1.000
_cell.length_b   1.000
_cell.length_c   1.000
_cell.angle_alpha   90.00
_cell.angle_beta   90.00
_cell.angle_gamma   90.00
#
_symmetry.space_group_name_H-M   'P 1'
#
loop_
_entity.id
_entity.type
_entity.pdbx_description
1 polymer ?
#
loop_
_entity_poly.entity_id
_entity_poly.type
_entity_poly.pdbx_seq_one_letter_code
_entity_poly.pdbx_strand_id
1 'polypeptide(L)'
;MLFGRNSWIILGPSGHEAVSSSPLVPHNDPTLLFTNAGMVQFKDVFLGQDKRSYNRAVTSQRCVRAGGKHNDLENVGYTARHHTFFEMLGNFSFGDYFKREAIAFAWELLTAGYGLPEGKNLGDCF
;
A
#
# COMPACT_ATOMS: atom_id res chain seq x y z
N MET A 1 20.65 1.81 -8.95
CA MET A 1 19.29 2.22 -8.52
C MET A 1 18.42 0.95 -8.43
N LEU A 2 18.66 0.11 -7.41
CA LEU A 2 18.11 -1.25 -7.29
C LEU A 2 17.39 -1.42 -5.94
N PHE A 3 16.53 -0.47 -5.56
CA PHE A 3 15.71 -0.53 -4.33
C PHE A 3 14.21 -0.74 -4.61
N GLY A 4 13.83 -1.07 -5.85
CA GLY A 4 12.43 -0.96 -6.28
C GLY A 4 11.54 -2.19 -6.04
N ARG A 5 12.10 -3.40 -5.94
CA ARG A 5 11.30 -4.64 -5.89
C ARG A 5 11.91 -5.79 -5.10
N ASN A 6 13.08 -5.64 -4.47
CA ASN A 6 13.69 -6.73 -3.68
C ASN A 6 13.58 -6.52 -2.17
N SER A 7 12.90 -5.46 -1.74
CA SER A 7 12.63 -5.12 -0.34
C SER A 7 11.60 -6.06 0.33
N TRP A 8 11.01 -7.01 -0.42
CA TRP A 8 10.10 -8.05 0.11
C TRP A 8 10.71 -8.87 1.26
N ILE A 9 12.04 -8.89 1.33
CA ILE A 9 12.82 -9.58 2.36
C ILE A 9 12.50 -9.08 3.79
N ILE A 10 11.92 -7.88 3.96
CA ILE A 10 11.67 -7.32 5.31
C ILE A 10 10.18 -7.30 5.72
N LEU A 11 9.24 -7.43 4.78
CA LEU A 11 7.82 -7.61 5.12
C LEU A 11 7.38 -9.09 5.09
N GLY A 12 8.07 -9.94 4.35
CA GLY A 12 7.88 -11.40 4.35
C GLY A 12 8.19 -12.15 5.67
N PRO A 13 9.10 -11.70 6.56
CA PRO A 13 9.38 -12.41 7.81
C PRO A 13 8.22 -12.39 8.83
N SER A 14 7.26 -11.49 8.65
CA SER A 14 6.15 -11.26 9.58
C SER A 14 4.91 -12.11 9.30
N GLY A 15 5.00 -13.11 8.41
CA GLY A 15 3.90 -14.04 8.11
C GLY A 15 2.79 -13.46 7.22
N HIS A 16 3.09 -12.42 6.44
CA HIS A 16 2.17 -11.85 5.46
C HIS A 16 2.16 -12.67 4.17
N GLU A 17 0.97 -12.95 3.64
CA GLU A 17 0.81 -13.54 2.32
C GLU A 17 1.15 -12.51 1.23
N ALA A 18 2.02 -12.88 0.29
CA ALA A 18 2.31 -12.04 -0.86
C ALA A 18 1.20 -12.15 -1.90
N VAL A 19 0.40 -11.09 -2.05
CA VAL A 19 -0.74 -11.06 -2.97
C VAL A 19 -0.41 -10.21 -4.19
N SER A 20 -0.75 -10.71 -5.37
CA SER A 20 -0.51 -10.00 -6.64
C SER A 20 -1.32 -8.70 -6.74
N SER A 21 -0.77 -7.73 -7.47
CA SER A 21 -1.50 -6.51 -7.85
C SER A 21 -2.79 -6.84 -8.59
N SER A 22 -3.91 -6.29 -8.14
CA SER A 22 -5.20 -6.36 -8.85
C SER A 22 -5.16 -5.52 -10.14
N PRO A 23 -6.11 -5.73 -11.07
CA PRO A 23 -6.27 -4.89 -12.25
C PRO A 23 -6.46 -3.41 -11.93
N LEU A 24 -6.10 -2.55 -12.88
CA LEU A 24 -6.30 -1.10 -12.77
C LEU A 24 -7.78 -0.69 -12.84
N VAL A 25 -8.60 -1.48 -13.53
CA VAL A 25 -10.05 -1.27 -13.60
C VAL A 25 -10.71 -2.27 -12.64
N PRO A 26 -11.35 -1.82 -11.55
CA PRO A 26 -12.02 -2.71 -10.62
C PRO A 26 -13.25 -3.34 -11.27
N HIS A 27 -13.47 -4.63 -11.05
CA HIS A 27 -14.63 -5.34 -11.62
C HIS A 27 -15.90 -5.23 -10.77
N ASN A 28 -15.76 -5.03 -9.46
CA ASN A 28 -16.86 -5.13 -8.50
C ASN A 28 -17.22 -3.80 -7.83
N ASP A 29 -16.70 -2.66 -8.31
CA ASP A 29 -17.02 -1.34 -7.74
C ASP A 29 -17.24 -0.30 -8.84
N PRO A 30 -18.51 -0.04 -9.24
CA PRO A 30 -18.83 0.92 -10.30
C PRO A 30 -18.58 2.38 -9.89
N THR A 31 -18.30 2.65 -8.61
CA THR A 31 -18.00 4.01 -8.12
C THR A 31 -16.52 4.38 -8.29
N LEU A 32 -15.66 3.39 -8.55
CA LEU A 32 -14.23 3.57 -8.75
C LEU A 32 -13.87 3.46 -10.23
N LEU A 33 -13.41 4.58 -10.81
CA LEU A 33 -12.91 4.61 -12.19
C LEU A 33 -11.62 3.79 -12.35
N PHE A 34 -10.71 3.90 -11.37
CA PHE A 34 -9.46 3.14 -11.35
C PHE A 34 -9.06 2.75 -9.93
N THR A 35 -8.29 1.68 -9.81
CA THR A 35 -7.61 1.27 -8.57
C THR A 35 -6.60 2.35 -8.18
N ASN A 36 -6.88 3.08 -7.10
CA ASN A 36 -6.07 4.20 -6.62
C ASN A 36 -5.22 3.87 -5.37
N ALA A 37 -5.45 2.70 -4.77
CA ALA A 37 -4.76 2.22 -3.57
C ALA A 37 -4.71 0.69 -3.51
N GLY A 38 -3.75 0.15 -2.76
CA GLY A 38 -3.61 -1.29 -2.51
C GLY A 38 -4.79 -1.95 -1.79
N MET A 39 -5.50 -1.20 -0.94
CA MET A 39 -6.62 -1.72 -0.16
C MET A 39 -7.87 -2.06 -0.98
N VAL A 40 -7.99 -1.53 -2.21
CA VAL A 40 -9.23 -1.64 -3.01
C VAL A 40 -9.63 -3.09 -3.25
N GLN A 41 -8.66 -3.99 -3.52
CA GLN A 41 -8.91 -5.42 -3.71
C GLN A 41 -9.26 -6.20 -2.42
N PHE A 42 -9.14 -5.55 -1.27
CA PHE A 42 -9.44 -6.10 0.05
C PHE A 42 -10.63 -5.41 0.72
N LYS A 43 -11.35 -4.55 0.00
CA LYS A 43 -12.50 -3.78 0.53
C LYS A 43 -13.51 -4.69 1.24
N ASP A 44 -13.93 -5.78 0.58
CA ASP A 44 -14.93 -6.69 1.12
C ASP A 44 -14.40 -7.50 2.31
N VAL A 45 -13.08 -7.75 2.36
CA VAL A 45 -12.41 -8.39 3.51
C VAL A 45 -12.44 -7.45 4.72
N PHE A 46 -12.16 -6.16 4.53
CA PHE A 46 -12.27 -5.16 5.60
C PHE A 46 -13.71 -4.95 6.08
N LEU A 47 -14.70 -5.12 5.20
CA LEU A 47 -16.12 -5.06 5.55
C LEU A 47 -16.66 -6.37 6.17
N GLY A 48 -15.84 -7.43 6.23
CA GLY A 48 -16.25 -8.74 6.74
C GLY A 48 -17.17 -9.53 5.80
N GLN A 49 -17.27 -9.11 4.53
CA GLN A 49 -18.10 -9.72 3.50
C GLN A 49 -17.36 -10.83 2.72
N ASP A 50 -16.03 -10.81 2.76
CA ASP A 50 -15.16 -11.84 2.18
C ASP A 50 -14.17 -12.35 3.24
N LYS A 51 -13.84 -13.64 3.20
CA LYS A 51 -12.90 -14.27 4.13
C LYS A 51 -11.79 -14.97 3.36
N ARG A 52 -10.55 -14.54 3.62
CA ARG A 52 -9.34 -15.13 3.03
C ARG A 52 -8.79 -16.26 3.90
N SER A 53 -7.96 -17.12 3.32
CA SER A 53 -7.20 -18.14 4.04
C SER A 53 -6.07 -17.57 4.90
N TYR A 54 -5.77 -16.28 4.74
CA TYR A 54 -4.73 -15.53 5.44
C TYR A 54 -5.35 -14.31 6.16
N ASN A 55 -4.77 -13.96 7.31
CA ASN A 55 -5.15 -12.75 8.07
C ASN A 55 -4.18 -11.58 7.84
N ARG A 56 -3.10 -11.81 7.09
CA ARG A 56 -2.05 -10.83 6.79
C ARG A 56 -1.73 -10.88 5.31
N ALA A 57 -1.62 -9.73 4.65
CA ALA A 57 -1.25 -9.66 3.25
C ALA A 57 -0.28 -8.52 2.95
N VAL A 58 0.57 -8.68 1.95
CA VAL A 58 1.44 -7.63 1.40
C VAL A 58 1.27 -7.55 -0.11
N THR A 59 1.28 -6.33 -0.65
CA THR A 59 1.14 -6.10 -2.10
C THR A 59 2.05 -4.98 -2.60
N SER A 60 2.45 -5.06 -3.87
CA SER A 60 2.87 -3.91 -4.68
C SER A 60 1.76 -3.63 -5.68
N GLN A 61 0.84 -2.74 -5.34
CA GLN A 61 -0.33 -2.46 -6.18
C GLN A 61 -0.02 -1.38 -7.20
N ARG A 62 -0.28 -1.65 -8.47
CA ARG A 62 -0.31 -0.61 -9.51
C ARG A 62 -1.54 0.27 -9.31
N CYS A 63 -1.33 1.58 -9.19
CA CYS A 63 -2.35 2.56 -8.88
C CYS A 63 -2.42 3.64 -9.97
N VAL A 64 -3.63 4.12 -10.23
CA VAL A 64 -3.89 5.30 -11.07
C VAL A 64 -4.65 6.36 -10.29
N ARG A 65 -4.18 7.61 -10.36
CA ARG A 65 -4.83 8.81 -9.81
C ARG A 65 -4.99 9.87 -10.90
N ALA A 66 -5.90 9.58 -11.83
CA ALA A 66 -6.15 10.42 -13.01
C ALA A 66 -7.65 10.69 -13.22
N GLY A 67 -8.43 10.79 -12.14
CA GLY A 67 -9.87 11.09 -12.18
C GLY A 67 -10.61 10.72 -10.89
N GLY A 68 -11.77 11.33 -10.67
CA GLY A 68 -12.59 11.13 -9.46
C GLY A 68 -12.09 11.92 -8.25
N LYS A 69 -12.36 11.43 -7.03
CA LYS A 69 -11.99 12.11 -5.76
C LYS A 69 -10.46 12.23 -5.54
N HIS A 70 -9.68 11.34 -6.14
CA HIS A 70 -8.22 11.36 -6.09
C HIS A 70 -7.68 11.60 -7.51
N ASN A 71 -7.49 12.86 -7.86
CA ASN A 71 -7.06 13.28 -9.19
C ASN A 71 -5.76 14.09 -9.10
N ASP A 72 -4.65 13.49 -9.54
CA ASP A 72 -3.34 14.15 -9.57
C ASP A 72 -3.00 14.71 -10.96
N LEU A 73 -3.94 14.63 -11.93
CA LEU A 73 -3.69 14.96 -13.34
C LEU A 73 -3.20 16.39 -13.55
N GLU A 74 -3.71 17.35 -12.78
CA GLU A 74 -3.33 18.77 -12.88
C GLU A 74 -1.96 19.05 -12.22
N ASN A 75 -1.48 18.16 -11.35
CA ASN A 75 -0.21 18.32 -10.62
C ASN A 75 0.98 17.63 -11.30
N VAL A 76 0.70 16.74 -12.26
CA VAL A 76 1.69 15.98 -13.01
C VAL A 76 2.41 16.90 -13.99
N GLY A 77 3.75 16.95 -13.91
CA GLY A 77 4.59 17.85 -14.71
C GLY A 77 4.87 19.21 -14.05
N TYR A 78 4.10 19.61 -13.03
CA TYR A 78 4.33 20.83 -12.25
C TYR A 78 5.11 20.58 -10.96
N THR A 79 5.12 19.34 -10.48
CA THR A 79 5.79 18.96 -9.22
C THR A 79 6.57 17.67 -9.40
N ALA A 80 7.65 17.51 -8.64
CA ALA A 80 8.54 16.34 -8.74
C ALA A 80 7.98 15.05 -8.11
N ARG A 81 6.76 15.07 -7.56
CA ARG A 81 6.22 13.98 -6.72
C ARG A 81 4.86 13.44 -7.17
N HIS A 82 4.17 14.10 -8.09
CA HIS A 82 2.87 13.65 -8.54
C HIS A 82 3.00 12.83 -9.83
N HIS A 83 2.50 11.59 -9.75
CA HIS A 83 2.44 10.65 -10.86
C HIS A 83 0.98 10.22 -11.06
N THR A 84 0.55 10.13 -12.31
CA THR A 84 -0.78 9.57 -12.63
C THR A 84 -0.80 8.06 -12.44
N PHE A 85 0.32 7.37 -12.68
CA PHE A 85 0.53 5.95 -12.45
C PHE A 85 1.71 5.73 -11.51
N PHE A 86 1.52 4.93 -10.46
CA PHE A 86 2.57 4.60 -9.49
C PHE A 86 2.33 3.22 -8.87
N GLU A 87 3.34 2.66 -8.21
CA GLU A 87 3.20 1.44 -7.40
C GLU A 87 3.06 1.82 -5.92
N MET A 88 2.06 1.27 -5.25
CA MET A 88 1.81 1.43 -3.82
C MET A 88 2.19 0.13 -3.10
N LEU A 89 3.24 0.19 -2.29
CA LEU A 89 3.59 -0.86 -1.35
C LEU A 89 2.68 -0.78 -0.13
N GLY A 90 2.13 -1.91 0.31
CA GLY A 90 1.25 -1.95 1.48
C GLY A 90 1.28 -3.29 2.20
N ASN A 91 1.15 -3.23 3.53
CA ASN A 91 0.89 -4.38 4.40
C ASN A 91 -0.51 -4.24 5.03
N PHE A 92 -1.28 -5.32 5.04
CA PHE A 92 -2.66 -5.34 5.48
C PHE A 92 -2.85 -6.38 6.58
N SER A 93 -3.63 -6.01 7.59
CA SER A 93 -4.05 -6.87 8.70
C SER A 93 -5.57 -7.02 8.65
N PHE A 94 -6.05 -8.25 8.65
CA PHE A 94 -7.46 -8.60 8.66
C PHE A 94 -7.81 -9.22 10.01
N GLY A 95 -8.01 -8.36 11.02
CA GLY A 95 -8.36 -8.80 12.38
C GLY A 95 -7.22 -9.47 13.15
N ASP A 96 -5.96 -9.17 12.81
CA ASP A 96 -4.79 -9.79 13.43
C ASP A 96 -3.96 -8.77 14.24
N TYR A 97 -3.03 -8.03 13.64
CA TYR A 97 -2.26 -6.97 14.31
C TYR A 97 -2.88 -5.59 14.13
N PHE A 98 -2.51 -4.62 14.99
CA PHE A 98 -3.08 -3.27 14.96
C PHE A 98 -2.00 -2.19 15.05
N LYS A 99 -2.26 -1.08 15.74
CA LYS A 99 -1.41 0.12 15.73
C LYS A 99 0.06 -0.16 16.12
N ARG A 100 0.29 -0.90 17.20
CA ARG A 100 1.65 -1.11 17.75
C ARG A 100 2.54 -1.82 16.74
N GLU A 101 2.07 -2.93 16.21
CA GLU A 101 2.81 -3.76 15.27
C GLU A 101 2.90 -3.09 13.89
N ALA A 102 1.83 -2.41 13.45
CA ALA A 102 1.85 -1.66 12.19
C ALA A 102 2.93 -0.56 12.21
N ILE A 103 3.05 0.18 13.31
CA ILE A 103 4.09 1.20 13.50
C ILE A 103 5.47 0.53 13.56
N ALA A 104 5.62 -0.59 14.29
CA ALA A 104 6.89 -1.30 14.38
C ALA A 104 7.38 -1.79 13.00
N PHE A 105 6.51 -2.42 12.20
CA PHE A 105 6.87 -2.88 10.86
C PHE A 105 7.25 -1.73 9.93
N ALA A 106 6.51 -0.62 9.95
CA ALA A 106 6.83 0.55 9.16
C ALA A 106 8.18 1.15 9.58
N TRP A 107 8.41 1.28 10.88
CA TRP A 107 9.65 1.82 11.43
C TRP A 107 10.86 0.97 11.06
N GLU A 108 10.79 -0.35 11.29
CA GLU A 108 11.86 -1.29 10.96
C GLU A 108 12.18 -1.28 9.46
N LEU A 109 11.14 -1.26 8.61
CA LEU A 109 11.35 -1.17 7.17
C LEU A 109 12.08 0.13 6.78
N LEU A 110 11.71 1.27 7.38
CA LEU A 110 12.31 2.56 7.07
C LEU A 110 13.76 2.66 7.58
N THR A 111 14.04 2.26 8.81
CA THR A 111 15.34 2.45 9.46
C THR A 111 16.31 1.30 9.17
N ALA A 112 15.91 0.06 9.40
CA ALA A 112 16.75 -1.12 9.17
C ALA A 112 16.73 -1.55 7.70
N GLY A 113 15.59 -1.46 7.03
CA GLY A 113 15.47 -1.87 5.63
C GLY A 113 16.01 -0.85 4.63
N TYR A 114 15.53 0.38 4.71
CA TYR A 114 15.95 1.47 3.80
C TYR A 114 17.09 2.33 4.34
N GLY A 115 17.52 2.12 5.58
CA GLY A 115 18.66 2.86 6.15
C GLY A 115 18.36 4.33 6.42
N LEU A 116 17.10 4.71 6.61
CA LEU A 116 16.75 6.10 6.87
C LEU A 116 17.19 6.52 8.29
N PRO A 117 17.78 7.71 8.46
CA PRO A 117 18.24 8.18 9.76
C PRO A 117 17.04 8.46 10.68
N GLU A 118 17.13 7.98 11.92
CA GLU A 118 16.07 8.06 12.93
C GLU A 118 15.67 9.50 13.32
N GLY A 119 16.53 10.48 13.04
CA GLY A 119 16.31 11.90 13.39
C GLY A 119 15.43 12.70 12.43
N LYS A 120 14.80 12.08 11.42
CA LYS A 120 13.81 12.75 10.56
C LYS A 120 12.41 12.59 11.16
N ASN A 121 11.58 13.63 11.10
CA ASN A 121 10.15 13.51 11.43
C ASN A 121 9.49 12.59 10.39
N LEU A 122 9.25 11.33 10.79
CA LEU A 122 8.74 10.26 9.93
C LEU A 122 7.25 9.92 10.19
N GLY A 123 6.59 10.59 11.13
CA GLY A 123 5.21 10.28 11.48
C GLY A 123 4.41 11.49 11.95
N ASP A 124 3.17 11.56 11.49
CA ASP A 124 2.11 12.42 11.98
C ASP A 124 0.95 11.52 12.46
N CYS A 125 0.26 11.91 13.53
CA CYS A 125 -0.92 11.22 14.04
C CYS A 125 -2.14 12.14 13.95
N PHE A 126 -3.31 11.58 13.63
CA PHE A 126 -4.59 12.30 13.72
C PHE A 126 -4.93 12.71 15.15
#